data_AF-Q3LBU9-F1
#
_entry.id   AF-Q3LBU9-F1
#
_cell.length_a   1.000
_cell.length_b   1.000
_cell.length_c   1.000
_cell.angle_alpha   90.00
_cell.angle_beta   90.00
_cell.angle_gamma   90.00
#
_symmetry.space_group_name_H-M   'P 1'
#
loop_
_entity.id
_entity.type
_entity.pdbx_description
1 polymer ?
#
loop_
_entity_poly.entity_id
_entity_poly.type
_entity_poly.pdbx_seq_one_letter_code
_entity_poly.pdbx_strand_id
1 'polypeptide(L)'
;RGIIQYFCLANNLNALTHLTYLAEYSCLKTLARKRKTTIAKVRKKFNRNATWSIPYSNKGKTRYESWTVCPWDKIKKMRNYKENPDITINPYLFQGR
;
A
#
# COMPACT_ATOMS: atom_id res chain seq x y z
N ARG A 1 2.22 -5.96 2.38
CA ARG A 1 1.10 -6.89 2.69
C ARG A 1 1.16 -7.43 4.11
N GLY A 2 2.34 -7.80 4.64
CA GLY A 2 2.48 -8.40 5.97
C GLY A 2 1.78 -7.66 7.12
N ILE A 3 1.98 -6.34 7.27
CA ILE A 3 1.36 -5.58 8.37
C ILE A 3 -0.18 -5.66 8.35
N ILE A 4 -0.79 -5.62 7.16
CA ILE A 4 -2.24 -5.67 7.00
C ILE A 4 -2.77 -7.06 7.39
N GLN A 5 -2.08 -8.14 6.99
CA GLN A 5 -2.46 -9.50 7.35
C GLN A 5 -2.40 -9.74 8.86
N TYR A 6 -1.36 -9.23 9.53
CA TYR A 6 -1.22 -9.31 10.98
C TYR A 6 -2.42 -8.67 11.72
N PHE A 7 -2.78 -7.43 11.36
CA PHE A 7 -3.92 -6.74 11.98
C PHE A 7 -5.27 -7.37 11.62
N CYS A 8 -5.41 -7.98 10.44
CA CYS A 8 -6.58 -8.77 10.07
C CYS A 8 -6.74 -10.02 10.96
N LEU A 9 -5.65 -10.72 11.29
CA LEU A 9 -5.68 -11.88 12.20
C LEU A 9 -6.03 -11.50 13.63
N ALA A 10 -5.47 -10.39 14.12
CA ALA A 10 -5.79 -9.84 15.44
C ALA A 10 -7.19 -9.20 15.53
N ASN A 11 -7.98 -9.24 14.45
CA ASN A 11 -9.30 -8.60 14.34
C ASN A 11 -9.31 -7.10 14.71
N ASN A 12 -8.17 -6.40 14.59
CA ASN A 12 -8.02 -4.99 14.94
C ASN A 12 -7.86 -4.12 13.68
N LEU A 13 -8.95 -3.99 12.93
CA LEU A 13 -8.98 -3.21 11.70
C LEU A 13 -9.08 -1.70 11.93
N ASN A 14 -9.56 -1.28 13.11
CA ASN A 14 -9.70 0.14 13.42
C ASN A 14 -8.34 0.83 13.56
N ALA A 15 -7.34 0.18 14.18
CA ALA A 15 -5.99 0.72 14.23
C ALA A 15 -5.37 0.86 12.83
N LEU A 16 -5.77 -0.01 11.89
CA LEU A 16 -5.23 -0.03 10.54
C LEU A 16 -5.66 1.21 9.73
N THR A 17 -6.89 1.71 9.90
CA THR A 17 -7.35 2.91 9.18
C THR A 17 -6.49 4.13 9.52
N HIS A 18 -6.23 4.35 10.82
CA HIS A 18 -5.36 5.43 11.28
C HIS A 18 -3.91 5.29 10.76
N LEU A 19 -3.36 4.07 10.80
CA LEU A 19 -2.03 3.78 10.25
C LEU A 19 -1.95 4.03 8.74
N THR A 20 -3.00 3.66 7.98
CA THR A 20 -3.02 3.92 6.54
C THR A 20 -3.01 5.41 6.23
N TYR A 21 -3.73 6.23 7.00
CA TYR A 21 -3.70 7.68 6.83
C TYR A 21 -2.29 8.26 7.09
N LEU A 22 -1.64 7.85 8.17
CA LEU A 22 -0.27 8.27 8.50
C LEU A 22 0.74 7.85 7.43
N ALA A 23 0.64 6.62 6.93
CA ALA A 23 1.50 6.11 5.87
C ALA A 23 1.30 6.85 4.54
N GLU A 24 0.05 7.23 4.22
CA GLU A 24 -0.26 8.02 3.04
C GLU A 24 0.45 9.38 3.10
N TYR A 25 0.26 10.08 4.22
CA TYR A 25 0.73 11.45 4.35
C TYR A 25 2.26 11.52 4.47
N SER A 26 2.89 10.58 5.17
CA SER A 26 4.35 10.46 5.22
C SER A 26 4.95 10.18 3.84
N CYS A 27 4.35 9.30 3.04
CA CYS A 27 4.77 9.07 1.65
C CYS A 27 4.64 10.32 0.78
N LEU A 28 3.49 10.99 0.82
CA LEU A 28 3.29 12.22 0.05
C LEU A 28 4.27 13.33 0.47
N LYS A 29 4.57 13.45 1.77
CA LYS A 29 5.54 14.43 2.28
C LYS A 29 6.95 14.16 1.79
N THR A 30 7.39 12.90 1.78
CA THR A 30 8.73 12.53 1.28
C THR A 30 8.85 12.79 -0.23
N LEU A 31 7.82 12.44 -1.01
CA LEU A 31 7.76 12.75 -2.45
C LEU A 31 7.78 14.26 -2.74
N ALA A 32 7.02 15.04 -1.97
CA ALA A 32 6.98 16.50 -2.06
C ALA A 32 8.36 17.11 -1.81
N ARG A 33 9.04 16.66 -0.73
CA ARG A 33 10.41 17.09 -0.41
C ARG A 33 11.40 16.70 -1.51
N LYS A 34 11.37 15.45 -2.00
CA LYS A 34 12.25 14.98 -3.09
C LYS A 34 12.13 15.84 -4.36
N ARG A 35 10.92 16.29 -4.66
CA ARG A 35 10.62 17.10 -5.85
C ARG A 35 10.66 18.61 -5.61
N LYS A 36 11.03 19.08 -4.40
CA LYS A 36 10.98 20.49 -3.98
C LYS A 36 9.61 21.14 -4.29
N THR A 37 8.52 20.42 -4.01
CA THR A 37 7.14 20.85 -4.29
C THR A 37 6.26 20.68 -3.06
N THR A 38 5.00 21.14 -3.14
CA THR A 38 4.00 20.95 -2.09
C THR A 38 3.26 19.61 -2.26
N ILE A 39 2.69 19.10 -1.17
CA ILE A 39 1.91 17.85 -1.16
C ILE A 39 0.74 17.93 -2.15
N ALA A 40 0.05 19.07 -2.23
CA ALA A 40 -1.05 19.29 -3.16
C ALA A 40 -0.63 19.11 -4.63
N LYS A 41 0.54 19.64 -5.02
CA LYS A 41 1.09 19.49 -6.38
C LYS A 41 1.44 18.03 -6.68
N VAL A 42 2.01 17.32 -5.72
CA VAL A 42 2.31 15.88 -5.83
C VAL A 42 1.04 15.06 -6.00
N ARG A 43 0.03 15.30 -5.16
CA ARG A 43 -1.25 14.60 -5.21
C ARG A 43 -1.97 14.83 -6.55
N LYS A 44 -1.96 16.06 -7.06
CA LYS A 44 -2.49 16.39 -8.40
C LYS A 44 -1.73 15.68 -9.52
N LYS A 45 -0.39 15.65 -9.45
CA LYS A 45 0.46 15.03 -10.48
C LYS A 45 0.30 13.51 -10.57
N PHE A 46 0.02 12.85 -9.44
CA PHE A 46 -0.14 11.40 -9.37
C PHE A 46 -1.60 10.95 -9.32
N ASN A 47 -2.56 11.86 -9.46
CA ASN A 47 -3.98 11.54 -9.46
C ASN A 47 -4.34 10.70 -10.69
N ARG A 48 -4.99 9.54 -10.48
CA ARG A 48 -5.45 8.65 -11.53
C ARG A 48 -6.69 7.88 -11.08
N ASN A 49 -7.79 8.03 -11.82
CA ASN A 49 -9.05 7.29 -11.63
C ASN A 49 -9.50 7.23 -10.15
N ALA A 50 -9.74 8.40 -9.56
CA ALA A 50 -10.20 8.64 -8.18
C ALA A 50 -9.17 8.48 -7.05
N THR A 51 -8.01 7.86 -7.29
CA THR A 51 -6.96 7.68 -6.27
C THR A 51 -5.61 8.18 -6.79
N TRP A 52 -4.60 8.39 -5.94
CA TRP A 52 -3.25 8.67 -6.40
C TRP A 52 -2.44 7.38 -6.58
N SER A 53 -1.52 7.35 -7.55
CA SER A 53 -0.76 6.15 -7.88
C SER A 53 0.71 6.45 -8.15
N ILE A 54 1.59 5.52 -7.76
CA ILE A 54 3.04 5.62 -7.98
C ILE A 54 3.39 4.80 -9.24
N PRO A 55 3.97 5.44 -10.27
CA PRO A 55 4.48 4.71 -11.42
C PRO A 55 5.80 4.02 -11.08
N TYR A 56 5.97 2.80 -11.58
CA TYR A 56 7.23 2.06 -11.49
C TYR A 56 7.46 1.26 -12.78
N SER A 57 8.73 1.06 -13.14
CA SER A 57 9.09 0.23 -14.29
C SER A 57 9.12 -1.24 -13.88
N ASN A 58 8.42 -2.09 -14.60
CA ASN A 58 8.43 -3.54 -14.41
C ASN A 58 8.66 -4.22 -15.75
N LYS A 59 9.82 -4.86 -15.92
CA LYS A 59 10.21 -5.57 -17.16
C LYS A 59 9.97 -4.71 -18.41
N GLY A 60 10.39 -3.44 -18.36
CA GLY A 60 10.24 -2.48 -19.46
C GLY A 60 8.83 -1.89 -19.64
N LYS A 61 7.84 -2.30 -18.83
CA LYS A 61 6.48 -1.75 -18.86
C LYS A 61 6.26 -0.85 -17.66
N THR A 62 5.72 0.35 -17.89
CA THR A 62 5.32 1.25 -16.80
C THR A 62 4.03 0.72 -16.17
N ARG A 63 4.13 0.27 -14.91
CA ARG A 63 2.99 -0.12 -14.08
C ARG A 63 2.70 0.98 -13.06
N TYR A 64 1.49 0.94 -12.52
CA TYR A 64 1.01 1.91 -11.53
C TYR A 64 0.52 1.15 -10.31
N GLU A 65 1.00 1.53 -9.14
CA GLU A 65 0.50 1.03 -7.87
C GLU A 65 -0.36 2.12 -7.23
N SER A 66 -1.67 1.86 -7.12
CA SER A 66 -2.62 2.79 -6.53
C SER A 66 -2.58 2.70 -5.00
N TRP A 67 -2.66 3.86 -4.35
CA TRP A 67 -2.81 3.93 -2.90
C TRP A 67 -4.25 3.60 -2.50
N THR A 68 -4.59 2.31 -2.50
CA THR A 68 -5.94 1.86 -2.13
C THR A 68 -5.98 1.39 -0.68
N VAL A 69 -6.92 1.94 0.10
CA VAL A 69 -7.35 1.30 1.35
C VAL A 69 -7.85 -0.09 1.00
N CYS A 70 -7.48 -1.10 1.78
CA CYS A 70 -7.87 -2.47 1.48
C CYS A 70 -9.40 -2.57 1.45
N PRO A 71 -10.01 -2.90 0.29
CA PRO A 71 -11.46 -2.97 0.20
C PRO A 71 -11.97 -4.12 1.06
N TRP A 72 -13.19 -3.97 1.58
CA TRP A 72 -13.79 -4.92 2.51
C TRP A 72 -13.79 -6.37 1.99
N ASP A 73 -14.03 -6.59 0.70
CA ASP A 73 -13.95 -7.94 0.11
C ASP A 73 -12.55 -8.56 0.17
N LYS A 74 -11.50 -7.74 0.08
CA LYS A 74 -10.13 -8.22 0.24
C LYS A 74 -9.84 -8.57 1.70
N ILE A 75 -10.37 -7.77 2.63
CA ILE A 75 -10.28 -8.02 4.08
C ILE A 75 -11.01 -9.32 4.43
N LYS A 76 -12.23 -9.55 3.92
CA LYS A 76 -12.97 -10.80 4.11
C LYS A 76 -12.16 -12.01 3.65
N LYS A 77 -11.58 -11.95 2.44
CA LYS A 77 -10.72 -13.03 1.92
C LYS A 77 -9.51 -13.30 2.82
N MET A 78 -8.87 -12.24 3.33
CA MET A 78 -7.74 -12.36 4.26
C MET A 78 -8.16 -12.96 5.61
N ARG A 79 -9.33 -12.61 6.13
CA ARG A 79 -9.85 -13.15 7.40
C ARG A 79 -10.22 -14.63 7.31
N ASN A 80 -10.64 -15.07 6.13
CA ASN A 80 -11.01 -16.48 5.88
C ASN A 80 -9.80 -17.38 5.57
N TYR A 81 -8.59 -16.81 5.47
CA TYR A 81 -7.38 -17.56 5.20
C TYR A 81 -6.93 -18.33 6.46
N LYS A 82 -6.83 -19.66 6.35
CA LYS A 82 -6.53 -20.57 7.48
C LYS A 82 -5.08 -21.06 7.52
N GLU A 83 -4.28 -20.82 6.48
CA GLU A 83 -2.89 -21.30 6.45
C GLU A 83 -2.01 -20.38 7.32
N ASN A 84 -0.93 -20.96 7.86
CA ASN A 84 -0.02 -20.22 8.73
C ASN A 84 0.73 -19.15 7.92
N PRO A 85 0.52 -17.84 8.20
CA PRO A 85 1.12 -16.75 7.43
C PRO A 85 2.65 -16.75 7.45
N ASP A 86 3.26 -17.29 8.52
CA ASP A 86 4.72 -17.32 8.68
C ASP A 86 5.40 -18.38 7.80
N ILE A 87 4.66 -19.38 7.33
CA ILE A 87 5.15 -20.42 6.41
C ILE A 87 5.01 -19.96 4.95
N THR A 88 4.08 -19.05 4.68
CA THR A 88 3.76 -18.63 3.31
C THR A 88 4.82 -17.67 2.77
N ILE A 89 5.51 -18.08 1.69
CA ILE A 89 6.53 -17.28 1.03
C ILE A 89 5.91 -15.96 0.55
N ASN A 90 6.43 -14.82 1.02
CA ASN A 90 6.03 -13.51 0.53
C ASN A 90 6.53 -13.35 -0.93
N PRO A 91 5.64 -13.28 -1.93
CA PRO A 91 6.04 -13.18 -3.34
C PRO A 91 6.70 -11.84 -3.70
N TYR A 92 6.72 -10.89 -2.77
CA TYR A 92 7.36 -9.58 -2.90
C TYR A 92 8.59 -9.42 -2.00
N LEU A 93 9.02 -10.47 -1.29
CA LEU A 93 10.30 -10.45 -0.59
C LEU A 93 11.39 -10.32 -1.66
N PHE A 94 12.26 -9.34 -1.50
CA PHE A 94 13.36 -9.08 -2.42
C PHE A 94 14.23 -10.35 -2.51
N GLN A 95 14.19 -11.05 -3.64
CA GLN A 95 14.84 -12.35 -3.81
C GLN A 95 16.37 -12.26 -3.99
N GLY A 96 16.98 -11.12 -3.63
CA GLY A 96 18.40 -10.90 -3.86
C GLY A 96 18.73 -10.80 -5.35
N ARG A 97 20.01 -10.56 -5.62
CA ARG A 97 20.62 -10.73 -6.94
C ARG A 97 21.29 -12.09 -7.00
#